data_AF-A0A6P6DS12-F1
#
_entry.id   AF-A0A6P6DS12-F1
#
_cell.length_a   1.000
_cell.length_b   1.000
_cell.length_c   1.000
_cell.angle_alpha   90.00
_cell.angle_beta   90.00
_cell.angle_gamma   90.00
#
_symmetry.space_group_name_H-M   'P 1'
#
loop_
_entity.id
_entity.type
_entity.pdbx_description
1 polymer ?
#
loop_
_entity_poly.entity_id
_entity_poly.type
_entity_poly.pdbx_seq_one_letter_code
_entity_poly.pdbx_strand_id
1 'polypeptide(L)'
;MGPWGTVKLGNRGVRQGAGGEEEALPRQNTYPPLLSGWGAAGTSPGPNHSSQLQSTEAPQAQAAMAPEEKLDPIPDSFILQPPAFHPVVPYITTIFGGLHTGKMVMLQGAVPRDAHRFQVDFQCGCSLDPRPDIAIHFNPRFHTTRPHVICNTLHGGHWQVEARWPGLALQRGASFLILFLFGNEEVKVSVNGQHFLHYRYRLPLSRVDTLGIFGDISVQAVGFLNISFHTEPEGQGCPHTCDAQGLLHRPNAGLGLSLGPQDTDLIALPLPPPAIL
;
A
#
# COMPACT_ATOMS: atom_id res chain seq x y z
N MET A 1 -30.26 -5.57 54.61
CA MET A 1 -29.74 -5.91 55.95
C MET A 1 -28.65 -6.95 55.75
N GLY A 2 -27.40 -6.68 56.18
CA GLY A 2 -26.19 -7.47 55.92
C GLY A 2 -26.04 -8.73 56.81
N PRO A 3 -24.82 -9.25 57.09
CA PRO A 3 -23.50 -8.76 56.67
C PRO A 3 -22.44 -9.84 56.24
N TRP A 4 -21.38 -9.32 55.62
CA TRP A 4 -19.95 -9.68 55.58
C TRP A 4 -19.42 -10.97 56.27
N GLY A 5 -18.54 -11.68 55.55
CA GLY A 5 -17.62 -12.68 56.09
C GLY A 5 -16.22 -12.56 55.46
N THR A 6 -15.25 -12.13 56.27
CA THR A 6 -13.82 -12.00 55.98
C THR A 6 -13.10 -13.31 56.30
N VAL A 7 -12.14 -13.77 55.48
CA VAL A 7 -11.18 -14.82 55.87
C VAL A 7 -9.75 -14.30 55.72
N LYS A 8 -8.99 -14.45 56.81
CA LYS A 8 -7.62 -13.98 57.04
C LYS A 8 -6.56 -14.86 56.38
N LEU A 9 -5.48 -14.21 55.96
CA LEU A 9 -4.18 -14.78 55.63
C LEU A 9 -3.58 -15.58 56.81
N GLY A 10 -3.03 -16.75 56.51
CA GLY A 10 -2.12 -17.49 57.38
C GLY A 10 -0.70 -17.47 56.80
N ASN A 11 0.26 -16.97 57.58
CA ASN A 11 1.68 -16.89 57.27
C ASN A 11 2.46 -17.82 58.22
N ARG A 12 3.34 -18.68 57.69
CA ARG A 12 4.54 -19.34 58.27
C ARG A 12 4.85 -20.59 57.42
N GLY A 13 6.09 -20.92 57.02
CA GLY A 13 7.39 -20.37 57.37
C GLY A 13 8.51 -20.96 56.51
N VAL A 14 9.68 -20.39 56.76
CA VAL A 14 10.99 -20.51 56.11
C VAL A 14 11.59 -21.93 56.11
N ARG A 15 12.25 -22.31 55.01
CA ARG A 15 13.47 -23.15 55.03
C ARG A 15 14.42 -22.74 53.89
N GLN A 16 15.69 -22.60 54.27
CA GLN A 16 16.84 -22.26 53.43
C GLN A 16 17.29 -23.47 52.57
N GLY A 17 17.86 -23.18 51.41
CA GLY A 17 18.63 -24.10 50.59
C GLY A 17 19.34 -23.33 49.47
N ALA A 18 20.66 -23.20 49.60
CA ALA A 18 21.54 -22.47 48.70
C ALA A 18 21.82 -23.23 47.39
N GLY A 19 22.09 -22.48 46.31
CA GLY A 19 22.56 -22.99 45.03
C GLY A 19 22.35 -21.92 43.97
N GLY A 20 23.36 -21.07 43.77
CA GLY A 20 23.34 -20.02 42.76
C GLY A 20 23.62 -20.57 41.37
N GLU A 21 22.96 -19.99 40.37
CA GLU A 21 23.43 -19.93 38.99
C GLU A 21 22.96 -18.59 38.41
N GLU A 22 23.92 -17.94 37.75
CA GLU A 22 24.02 -16.53 37.42
C GLU A 22 23.29 -16.19 36.12
N GLU A 23 22.52 -15.10 36.13
CA GLU A 23 21.92 -14.47 34.95
C GLU A 23 23.00 -13.95 33.99
N ALA A 24 22.88 -14.23 32.70
CA ALA A 24 23.64 -13.56 31.64
C ALA A 24 22.74 -13.17 30.45
N LEU A 25 22.60 -11.87 30.24
CA LEU A 25 22.10 -11.18 29.04
C LEU A 25 22.97 -9.92 28.82
N PRO A 26 23.03 -9.32 27.61
CA PRO A 26 23.88 -9.73 26.50
C PRO A 26 25.00 -8.70 26.21
N ARG A 27 26.02 -9.14 25.47
CA ARG A 27 27.17 -8.30 25.07
C ARG A 27 26.76 -7.18 24.10
N GLN A 28 27.03 -5.94 24.50
CA GLN A 28 27.03 -4.77 23.63
C GLN A 28 28.34 -4.71 22.84
N ASN A 29 28.24 -4.65 21.51
CA ASN A 29 29.37 -4.34 20.62
C ASN A 29 29.68 -2.85 20.71
N THR A 30 30.86 -2.51 21.24
CA THR A 30 31.40 -1.15 21.29
C THR A 30 32.31 -0.94 20.08
N TYR A 31 32.02 0.08 19.25
CA TYR A 31 32.94 0.58 18.23
C TYR A 31 33.88 1.63 18.86
N PRO A 32 35.15 1.76 18.39
CA PRO A 32 36.10 2.73 18.95
C PRO A 32 35.85 4.15 18.39
N PRO A 33 36.25 5.22 19.13
CA PRO A 33 36.11 6.59 18.67
C PRO A 33 37.26 7.00 17.74
N LEU A 34 36.95 7.79 16.70
CA LEU A 34 37.93 8.51 15.88
C LEU A 34 38.45 9.73 16.66
N LEU A 35 39.77 9.76 16.90
CA LEU A 35 40.48 10.88 17.51
C LEU A 35 40.64 12.04 16.53
N SER A 36 40.38 13.24 17.03
CA SER A 36 40.81 14.53 16.52
C SER A 36 42.30 14.79 16.82
N GLY A 37 42.99 15.45 15.89
CA GLY A 37 44.36 15.95 16.09
C GLY A 37 44.57 17.27 15.36
N TRP A 38 44.90 18.32 16.11
CA TRP A 38 45.23 19.68 15.66
C TRP A 38 46.75 19.89 15.62
N GLY A 39 47.19 20.79 14.71
CA GLY A 39 48.41 21.63 14.82
C GLY A 39 49.71 21.05 14.24
N ALA A 40 50.66 21.80 13.68
CA ALA A 40 50.82 23.25 13.41
C ALA A 40 52.11 23.46 12.58
N ALA A 41 52.38 24.73 12.22
CA ALA A 41 53.63 25.35 11.67
C ALA A 41 53.71 25.47 10.13
N GLY A 42 54.10 26.59 9.51
CA GLY A 42 54.66 27.86 10.00
C GLY A 42 54.77 28.91 8.86
N THR A 43 54.99 30.15 9.29
CA THR A 43 54.99 31.50 8.64
C THR A 43 56.15 31.80 7.65
N SER A 44 55.88 32.39 6.46
CA SER A 44 56.16 33.81 5.99
C SER A 44 57.52 34.07 5.28
N PRO A 45 57.81 35.22 4.60
CA PRO A 45 57.04 36.02 3.59
C PRO A 45 57.87 36.63 2.39
N GLY A 46 57.18 37.18 1.35
CA GLY A 46 57.56 38.37 0.53
C GLY A 46 58.25 38.20 -0.85
N PRO A 47 58.39 39.25 -1.70
CA PRO A 47 57.37 40.21 -2.20
C PRO A 47 57.44 40.51 -3.74
N ASN A 48 56.46 41.30 -4.22
CA ASN A 48 56.42 42.21 -5.40
C ASN A 48 56.62 41.67 -6.84
N HIS A 49 55.65 41.95 -7.72
CA HIS A 49 55.80 43.03 -8.72
C HIS A 49 54.47 43.35 -9.42
N SER A 50 54.20 44.65 -9.49
CA SER A 50 53.14 45.29 -10.26
C SER A 50 53.49 45.31 -11.76
N SER A 51 52.52 45.04 -12.62
CA SER A 51 52.47 45.62 -13.97
C SER A 51 51.03 45.60 -14.50
N GLN A 52 50.43 46.79 -14.56
CA GLN A 52 49.27 47.10 -15.39
C GLN A 52 49.66 47.01 -16.88
N LEU A 53 48.81 46.39 -17.71
CA LEU A 53 48.63 46.78 -19.11
C LEU A 53 47.15 46.67 -19.48
N GLN A 54 46.67 47.71 -20.15
CA GLN A 54 45.29 47.99 -20.55
C GLN A 54 44.84 47.23 -21.81
N SER A 55 43.51 47.14 -21.95
CA SER A 55 42.73 47.09 -23.21
C SER A 55 42.81 45.76 -24.00
N THR A 56 41.72 45.08 -24.31
CA THR A 56 40.51 45.54 -25.00
C THR A 56 39.40 44.49 -24.77
N GLU A 57 38.19 44.93 -24.41
CA GLU A 57 36.99 44.09 -24.41
C GLU A 57 36.56 43.78 -25.86
N ALA A 58 36.55 42.49 -26.22
CA ALA A 58 35.77 42.00 -27.35
C ALA A 58 34.36 41.67 -26.85
N PRO A 59 33.29 42.02 -27.58
CA PRO A 59 31.95 41.65 -27.16
C PRO A 59 31.80 40.14 -27.27
N GLN A 60 31.73 39.47 -26.12
CA GLN A 60 31.28 38.08 -26.06
C GLN A 60 29.82 38.07 -26.49
N ALA A 61 29.56 37.59 -27.70
CA ALA A 61 28.24 37.15 -28.08
C ALA A 61 27.90 35.97 -27.17
N GLN A 62 27.17 36.25 -26.08
CA GLN A 62 26.47 35.23 -25.33
C GLN A 62 25.51 34.57 -26.32
N ALA A 63 25.85 33.38 -26.80
CA ALA A 63 24.85 32.50 -27.39
C ALA A 63 23.80 32.28 -26.30
N ALA A 64 22.61 32.86 -26.47
CA ALA A 64 21.48 32.59 -25.62
C ALA A 64 21.24 31.07 -25.69
N MET A 65 21.59 30.36 -24.61
CA MET A 65 21.15 28.99 -24.42
C MET A 65 19.63 29.01 -24.56
N ALA A 66 19.12 28.24 -25.51
CA ALA A 66 17.69 28.00 -25.62
C ALA A 66 17.15 27.64 -24.24
N PRO A 67 15.95 28.11 -23.85
CA PRO A 67 15.37 27.75 -22.57
C PRO A 67 15.38 26.22 -22.47
N GLU A 68 15.93 25.69 -21.37
CA GLU A 68 15.81 24.27 -21.06
C GLU A 68 14.33 23.92 -21.17
N GLU A 69 14.00 23.11 -22.18
CA GLU A 69 12.64 22.63 -22.38
C GLU A 69 12.36 21.75 -21.16
N LYS A 70 11.65 22.32 -20.17
CA LYS A 70 11.23 21.64 -18.97
C LYS A 70 10.25 20.55 -19.42
N LEU A 71 10.80 19.37 -19.73
CA LEU A 71 10.01 18.19 -20.06
C LEU A 71 8.97 18.00 -18.97
N ASP A 72 7.71 17.95 -19.39
CA ASP A 72 6.62 17.65 -18.47
C ASP A 72 6.93 16.30 -17.79
N PRO A 73 6.73 16.20 -16.46
CA PRO A 73 6.92 14.93 -15.79
C PRO A 73 6.02 13.88 -16.44
N ILE A 74 6.58 12.69 -16.71
CA ILE A 74 5.82 11.56 -17.24
C ILE A 74 4.60 11.36 -16.34
N PRO A 75 3.37 11.39 -16.87
CA PRO A 75 2.19 11.21 -16.03
C PRO A 75 2.26 9.86 -15.32
N ASP A 76 1.96 9.82 -14.02
CA ASP A 76 2.08 8.61 -13.18
C ASP A 76 1.35 7.38 -13.75
N SER A 77 0.29 7.62 -14.56
CA SER A 77 -0.45 6.58 -15.27
C SER A 77 0.39 5.76 -16.26
N PHE A 78 1.48 6.32 -16.80
CA PHE A 78 2.36 5.66 -17.76
C PHE A 78 3.54 4.92 -17.12
N ILE A 79 3.72 5.05 -15.80
CA ILE A 79 4.78 4.34 -15.09
C ILE A 79 4.37 2.88 -14.93
N LEU A 80 4.82 2.04 -15.86
CA LEU A 80 4.63 0.60 -15.82
C LEU A 80 5.61 -0.02 -14.84
N GLN A 81 5.10 -0.65 -13.78
CA GLN A 81 5.91 -1.44 -12.87
C GLN A 81 5.78 -2.93 -13.24
N PRO A 82 6.89 -3.61 -13.59
CA PRO A 82 6.84 -5.02 -13.92
C PRO A 82 6.41 -5.85 -12.70
N PRO A 83 5.69 -6.97 -12.91
CA PRO A 83 5.34 -7.86 -11.82
C PRO A 83 6.58 -8.53 -11.23
N ALA A 84 6.55 -8.76 -9.92
CA ALA A 84 7.55 -9.57 -9.24
C ALA A 84 7.02 -11.00 -9.10
N PHE A 85 7.84 -12.00 -9.44
CA PHE A 85 7.49 -13.42 -9.32
C PHE A 85 8.33 -14.10 -8.24
N HIS A 86 7.67 -14.93 -7.43
CA HIS A 86 8.25 -15.69 -6.34
C HIS A 86 9.17 -14.88 -5.39
N PRO A 87 8.75 -13.69 -4.92
CA PRO A 87 9.57 -12.93 -3.99
C PRO A 87 9.70 -13.65 -2.64
N VAL A 88 10.87 -13.52 -2.01
CA VAL A 88 11.13 -14.05 -0.66
C VAL A 88 10.46 -13.14 0.37
N VAL A 89 9.77 -13.74 1.35
CA VAL A 89 9.12 -13.02 2.47
C VAL A 89 10.09 -12.96 3.66
N PRO A 90 10.30 -11.79 4.31
CA PRO A 90 9.59 -10.53 4.09
C PRO A 90 9.98 -9.85 2.78
N TYR A 91 8.97 -9.37 2.05
CA TYR A 91 9.15 -8.70 0.77
C TYR A 91 8.77 -7.23 0.90
N ILE A 92 9.70 -6.33 0.60
CA ILE A 92 9.49 -4.88 0.61
C ILE A 92 9.89 -4.33 -0.76
N THR A 93 9.02 -3.57 -1.39
CA THR A 93 9.29 -2.95 -2.69
C THR A 93 8.68 -1.57 -2.78
N THR A 94 9.33 -0.69 -3.53
CA THR A 94 8.75 0.58 -3.97
C THR A 94 7.58 0.29 -4.92
N ILE A 95 6.57 1.16 -4.85
CA ILE A 95 5.45 1.26 -5.76
C ILE A 95 5.76 2.44 -6.68
N PHE A 96 6.10 2.19 -7.94
CA PHE A 96 6.55 3.23 -8.85
C PHE A 96 5.42 4.24 -9.11
N GLY A 97 5.71 5.54 -8.94
CA GLY A 97 4.69 6.61 -8.99
C GLY A 97 3.77 6.67 -7.76
N GLY A 98 4.03 5.88 -6.71
CA GLY A 98 3.19 5.85 -5.50
C GLY A 98 1.79 5.28 -5.74
N LEU A 99 0.94 5.33 -4.73
CA LEU A 99 -0.49 5.02 -4.87
C LEU A 99 -1.30 6.24 -5.26
N HIS A 100 -2.22 6.04 -6.19
CA HIS A 100 -3.21 7.01 -6.62
C HIS A 100 -4.53 6.30 -6.94
N THR A 101 -5.59 7.08 -7.13
CA THR A 101 -6.89 6.53 -7.53
C THR A 101 -6.78 5.79 -8.87
N GLY A 102 -7.44 4.64 -8.96
CA GLY A 102 -7.43 3.76 -10.12
C GLY A 102 -6.25 2.79 -10.15
N LYS A 103 -5.24 2.98 -9.29
CA LYS A 103 -4.16 2.00 -9.14
C LYS A 103 -4.68 0.73 -8.50
N MET A 104 -4.17 -0.41 -8.94
CA MET A 104 -4.49 -1.72 -8.41
C MET A 104 -3.20 -2.47 -8.09
N VAL A 105 -3.19 -3.15 -6.94
CA VAL A 105 -2.13 -4.09 -6.56
C VAL A 105 -2.72 -5.48 -6.50
N MET A 106 -2.13 -6.39 -7.25
CA MET A 106 -2.47 -7.81 -7.29
C MET A 106 -1.48 -8.59 -6.44
N LEU A 107 -1.98 -9.49 -5.60
CA LEU A 107 -1.17 -10.44 -4.85
C LEU A 107 -1.70 -11.86 -5.07
N GLN A 108 -0.89 -12.70 -5.69
CA GLN A 108 -1.16 -14.11 -5.87
C GLN A 108 -0.23 -14.93 -4.97
N GLY A 109 -0.77 -15.94 -4.29
CA GLY A 109 0.02 -16.75 -3.38
C GLY A 109 -0.76 -17.92 -2.79
N ALA A 110 -0.22 -18.46 -1.70
CA ALA A 110 -0.88 -19.49 -0.90
C ALA A 110 -0.68 -19.23 0.59
N VAL A 111 -1.69 -19.61 1.38
CA VAL A 111 -1.59 -19.59 2.84
C VAL A 111 -1.02 -20.94 3.29
N PRO A 112 0.12 -20.99 4.02
CA PRO A 112 0.63 -22.23 4.61
C PRO A 112 -0.41 -22.93 5.52
N ARG A 113 -0.31 -24.26 5.67
CA ARG A 113 -1.28 -25.06 6.45
C ARG A 113 -1.27 -24.70 7.95
N ASP A 114 -0.13 -24.27 8.45
CA ASP A 114 0.16 -23.88 9.83
C ASP A 114 0.09 -22.37 10.06
N ALA A 115 -0.26 -21.57 9.05
CA ALA A 115 -0.23 -20.12 9.10
C ALA A 115 -1.04 -19.54 10.26
N HIS A 116 -0.43 -18.72 11.11
CA HIS A 116 -1.08 -18.01 12.20
C HIS A 116 -1.65 -16.67 11.72
N ARG A 117 -0.84 -15.89 10.99
CA ARG A 117 -1.21 -14.61 10.36
C ARG A 117 -0.18 -14.21 9.30
N PHE A 118 -0.61 -13.41 8.34
CA PHE A 118 0.30 -12.63 7.49
C PHE A 118 -0.23 -11.20 7.36
N GLN A 119 0.58 -10.30 6.83
CA GLN A 119 0.14 -8.93 6.58
C GLN A 119 0.66 -8.38 5.26
N VAL A 120 -0.14 -7.49 4.69
CA VAL A 120 0.17 -6.65 3.54
C VAL A 120 0.06 -5.21 4.01
N ASP A 121 1.19 -4.52 4.04
CA ASP A 121 1.32 -3.16 4.55
C ASP A 121 1.58 -2.21 3.38
N PHE A 122 0.73 -1.20 3.21
CA PHE A 122 0.97 -0.09 2.31
C PHE A 122 1.50 1.10 3.12
N GLN A 123 2.78 1.39 2.95
CA GLN A 123 3.61 2.21 3.83
C GLN A 123 3.95 3.55 3.20
N CYS A 124 4.13 4.56 4.05
CA CYS A 124 4.60 5.89 3.66
C CYS A 124 6.13 5.95 3.82
N GLY A 125 6.86 5.43 2.83
CA GLY A 125 8.30 5.24 2.85
C GLY A 125 8.75 3.89 3.43
N CYS A 126 10.06 3.67 3.40
CA CYS A 126 10.72 2.43 3.80
C CYS A 126 11.81 2.62 4.87
N SER A 127 11.70 3.68 5.69
CA SER A 127 12.66 3.97 6.77
C SER A 127 12.80 2.78 7.75
N LEU A 128 14.00 2.57 8.29
CA LEU A 128 14.22 1.53 9.30
C LEU A 128 13.98 2.05 10.72
N ASP A 129 14.33 3.31 10.98
CA ASP A 129 14.11 3.97 12.27
C ASP A 129 14.00 5.50 12.06
N PRO A 130 12.87 6.14 12.41
CA PRO A 130 11.64 5.51 12.89
C PRO A 130 10.99 4.64 11.82
N ARG A 131 10.20 3.65 12.26
CA ARG A 131 9.35 2.84 11.37
C ARG A 131 8.42 3.76 10.58
N PRO A 132 8.21 3.52 9.26
CA PRO A 132 7.30 4.33 8.46
C PRO A 132 5.86 4.19 8.95
N ASP A 133 5.09 5.25 8.73
CA ASP A 133 3.63 5.17 8.83
C ASP A 133 3.10 4.07 7.90
N ILE A 134 2.05 3.39 8.34
CA ILE A 134 1.35 2.38 7.54
C ILE A 134 -0.05 2.93 7.29
N ALA A 135 -0.31 3.38 6.07
CA ALA A 135 -1.62 3.90 5.70
C ALA A 135 -2.68 2.80 5.77
N ILE A 136 -2.34 1.60 5.28
CA ILE A 136 -3.24 0.45 5.22
C ILE A 136 -2.47 -0.80 5.64
N HIS A 137 -2.79 -1.32 6.82
CA HIS A 137 -2.35 -2.61 7.33
C HIS A 137 -3.46 -3.62 7.09
N PHE A 138 -3.32 -4.52 6.11
CA PHE A 138 -4.24 -5.62 5.87
C PHE A 138 -3.69 -6.89 6.52
N ASN A 139 -4.35 -7.40 7.55
CA ASN A 139 -3.83 -8.50 8.36
C ASN A 139 -4.83 -9.65 8.57
N PRO A 140 -4.82 -10.66 7.68
CA PRO A 140 -5.52 -11.92 7.91
C PRO A 140 -4.96 -12.66 9.13
N ARG A 141 -5.87 -13.12 9.99
CA ARG A 141 -5.58 -13.89 11.21
C ARG A 141 -6.36 -15.20 11.17
N PHE A 142 -5.64 -16.32 11.24
CA PHE A 142 -6.20 -17.67 11.11
C PHE A 142 -6.22 -18.46 12.43
N HIS A 143 -5.54 -17.96 13.45
CA HIS A 143 -5.38 -18.62 14.75
C HIS A 143 -6.59 -18.50 15.68
N THR A 144 -7.57 -17.66 15.32
CA THR A 144 -8.79 -17.50 16.09
C THR A 144 -9.85 -18.50 15.65
N THR A 145 -10.77 -18.83 16.56
CA THR A 145 -11.92 -19.73 16.28
C THR A 145 -12.74 -19.29 15.07
N ARG A 146 -12.80 -17.98 14.82
CA ARG A 146 -13.36 -17.39 13.60
C ARG A 146 -12.28 -16.58 12.89
N PRO A 147 -11.67 -17.11 11.82
CA PRO A 147 -10.70 -16.37 11.02
C PRO A 147 -11.29 -15.05 10.49
N HIS A 148 -10.48 -14.00 10.49
CA HIS A 148 -10.90 -12.64 10.12
C HIS A 148 -9.71 -11.83 9.59
N VAL A 149 -10.00 -10.69 8.98
CA VAL A 149 -8.99 -9.66 8.68
C VAL A 149 -9.11 -8.52 9.69
N ILE A 150 -7.96 -8.04 10.16
CA ILE A 150 -7.85 -6.72 10.77
C ILE A 150 -7.30 -5.75 9.74
N CYS A 151 -7.99 -4.63 9.55
CA CYS A 151 -7.48 -3.47 8.85
C CYS A 151 -7.16 -2.36 9.86
N ASN A 152 -6.00 -1.73 9.74
CA ASN A 152 -5.63 -0.60 10.60
C ASN A 152 -4.67 0.37 9.91
N THR A 153 -4.38 1.49 10.58
CA THR A 153 -3.39 2.48 10.20
C THR A 153 -2.41 2.65 11.36
N LEU A 154 -1.11 2.70 11.06
CA LEU A 154 -0.06 3.10 11.99
C LEU A 154 0.33 4.54 11.65
N HIS A 155 0.20 5.46 12.61
CA HIS A 155 0.59 6.86 12.42
C HIS A 155 1.43 7.36 13.60
N GLY A 156 2.61 7.88 13.32
CA GLY A 156 3.54 8.37 14.35
C GLY A 156 3.96 7.26 15.33
N GLY A 157 4.06 6.02 14.86
CA GLY A 157 4.37 4.86 15.70
C GLY A 157 3.20 4.30 16.52
N HIS A 158 1.99 4.87 16.40
CA HIS A 158 0.81 4.44 17.13
C HIS A 158 -0.25 3.82 16.23
N TRP A 159 -0.74 2.64 16.61
CA TRP A 159 -1.87 2.01 15.94
C TRP A 159 -3.15 2.78 16.24
N GLN A 160 -3.94 3.03 15.20
CA GLN A 160 -5.27 3.62 15.31
C GLN A 160 -6.29 2.53 15.71
N VAL A 161 -7.59 2.85 15.68
CA VAL A 161 -8.67 1.90 16.02
C VAL A 161 -8.75 0.78 14.97
N GLU A 162 -8.69 -0.49 15.40
CA GLU A 162 -8.83 -1.64 14.48
C GLU A 162 -10.21 -1.68 13.80
N ALA A 163 -10.24 -1.96 12.50
CA ALA A 163 -11.45 -2.36 11.78
C ALA A 163 -11.41 -3.89 11.55
N ARG A 164 -12.44 -4.61 11.99
CA ARG A 164 -12.50 -6.07 11.91
C ARG A 164 -13.47 -6.53 10.83
N TRP A 165 -12.99 -7.41 9.95
CA TRP A 165 -13.75 -8.00 8.85
C TRP A 165 -13.85 -9.51 9.03
N PRO A 166 -15.01 -10.02 9.53
CA PRO A 166 -15.24 -11.45 9.66
C PRO A 166 -15.47 -12.12 8.30
N GLY A 167 -15.57 -13.45 8.27
CA GLY A 167 -15.88 -14.18 7.04
C GLY A 167 -14.69 -14.24 6.07
N LEU A 168 -13.48 -14.44 6.60
CA LEU A 168 -12.26 -14.52 5.80
C LEU A 168 -12.38 -15.60 4.72
N ALA A 169 -12.32 -15.19 3.44
CA ALA A 169 -12.38 -16.09 2.30
C ALA A 169 -11.06 -16.87 2.06
N LEU A 170 -9.96 -16.45 2.71
CA LEU A 170 -8.68 -17.16 2.67
C LEU A 170 -8.72 -18.42 3.55
N GLN A 171 -8.08 -19.49 3.08
CA GLN A 171 -8.01 -20.76 3.79
C GLN A 171 -6.57 -21.26 3.90
N ARG A 172 -6.20 -21.79 5.07
CA ARG A 172 -4.92 -22.48 5.29
C ARG A 172 -4.76 -23.64 4.31
N GLY A 173 -3.60 -23.75 3.67
CA GLY A 173 -3.29 -24.76 2.66
C GLY A 173 -3.87 -24.48 1.26
N ALA A 174 -4.56 -23.36 1.05
CA ALA A 174 -5.13 -22.99 -0.24
C ALA A 174 -4.38 -21.84 -0.91
N SER A 175 -4.43 -21.82 -2.24
CA SER A 175 -4.00 -20.68 -3.05
C SER A 175 -5.04 -19.57 -3.04
N PHE A 176 -4.61 -18.35 -3.32
CA PHE A 176 -5.48 -17.19 -3.40
C PHE A 176 -5.02 -16.19 -4.45
N LEU A 177 -5.95 -15.31 -4.83
CA LEU A 177 -5.73 -14.06 -5.53
C LEU A 177 -6.38 -12.92 -4.72
N ILE A 178 -5.60 -11.93 -4.32
CA ILE A 178 -6.10 -10.71 -3.68
C ILE A 178 -5.88 -9.54 -4.64
N LEU A 179 -6.92 -8.72 -4.82
CA LEU A 179 -6.81 -7.44 -5.52
C LEU A 179 -7.11 -6.30 -4.57
N PHE A 180 -6.21 -5.34 -4.49
CA PHE A 180 -6.39 -4.06 -3.80
C PHE A 180 -6.61 -2.98 -4.85
N LEU A 181 -7.84 -2.47 -4.97
CA LEU A 181 -8.19 -1.37 -5.86
C LEU A 181 -8.26 -0.07 -5.05
N PHE A 182 -7.39 0.88 -5.35
CA PHE A 182 -7.33 2.16 -4.66
C PHE A 182 -8.30 3.16 -5.29
N GLY A 183 -9.37 3.50 -4.58
CA GLY A 183 -10.32 4.55 -4.96
C GLY A 183 -9.91 5.93 -4.45
N ASN A 184 -10.81 6.91 -4.57
CA ASN A 184 -10.60 8.28 -4.07
C ASN A 184 -10.46 8.33 -2.54
N GLU A 185 -11.31 7.61 -1.81
CA GLU A 185 -11.41 7.71 -0.34
C GLU A 185 -11.11 6.40 0.39
N GLU A 186 -11.07 5.29 -0.32
CA GLU A 186 -10.96 3.95 0.25
C GLU A 186 -10.28 2.98 -0.70
N VAL A 187 -9.66 1.96 -0.13
CA VAL A 187 -9.26 0.76 -0.87
C VAL A 187 -10.41 -0.24 -0.85
N LYS A 188 -10.69 -0.86 -1.99
CA LYS A 188 -11.60 -2.00 -2.12
C LYS A 188 -10.77 -3.26 -2.32
N VAL A 189 -11.10 -4.31 -1.58
CA VAL A 189 -10.36 -5.58 -1.60
C VAL A 189 -11.27 -6.70 -2.07
N SER A 190 -10.81 -7.46 -3.06
CA SER A 190 -11.41 -8.73 -3.45
C SER A 190 -10.47 -9.89 -3.14
N VAL A 191 -11.06 -11.05 -2.85
CA VAL A 191 -10.35 -12.31 -2.64
C VAL A 191 -10.98 -13.35 -3.56
N ASN A 192 -10.18 -13.99 -4.41
CA ASN A 192 -10.62 -15.00 -5.37
C ASN A 192 -11.80 -14.53 -6.25
N GLY A 193 -11.72 -13.29 -6.73
CA GLY A 193 -12.73 -12.66 -7.59
C GLY A 193 -13.99 -12.18 -6.88
N GLN A 194 -14.12 -12.42 -5.57
CA GLN A 194 -15.27 -11.97 -4.78
C GLN A 194 -14.91 -10.74 -3.95
N HIS A 195 -15.78 -9.72 -3.95
CA HIS A 195 -15.61 -8.58 -3.06
C HIS A 195 -15.59 -9.04 -1.60
N PHE A 196 -14.65 -8.52 -0.81
CA PHE A 196 -14.51 -8.91 0.59
C PHE A 196 -14.66 -7.73 1.55
N LEU A 197 -13.91 -6.65 1.33
CA LEU A 197 -13.97 -5.48 2.21
C LEU A 197 -13.68 -4.17 1.48
N HIS A 198 -13.97 -3.06 2.15
CA HIS A 198 -13.45 -1.74 1.82
C HIS A 198 -12.85 -1.10 3.08
N TYR A 199 -11.83 -0.26 2.93
CA TYR A 199 -11.20 0.44 4.06
C TYR A 199 -10.93 1.89 3.70
N ARG A 200 -11.60 2.81 4.39
CA ARG A 200 -11.43 4.26 4.21
C ARG A 200 -10.05 4.69 4.71
N TYR A 201 -9.37 5.51 3.91
CA TYR A 201 -8.04 5.99 4.25
C TYR A 201 -8.08 6.89 5.48
N ARG A 202 -7.10 6.73 6.38
CA ARG A 202 -6.87 7.63 7.53
C ARG A 202 -5.64 8.51 7.35
N LEU A 203 -4.82 8.21 6.35
CA LEU A 203 -3.68 8.99 5.91
C LEU A 203 -3.83 9.29 4.41
N PRO A 204 -3.25 10.40 3.90
CA PRO A 204 -3.28 10.71 2.48
C PRO A 204 -2.69 9.57 1.64
N LEU A 205 -3.45 9.08 0.66
CA LEU A 205 -3.01 8.01 -0.25
C LEU A 205 -1.73 8.39 -1.00
N SER A 206 -1.57 9.68 -1.34
CA SER A 206 -0.41 10.23 -2.04
C SER A 206 0.92 10.08 -1.30
N ARG A 207 0.91 9.78 0.00
CA ARG A 207 2.12 9.51 0.79
C ARG A 207 2.61 8.07 0.65
N VAL A 208 1.81 7.18 0.06
CA VAL A 208 2.05 5.74 0.07
C VAL A 208 2.83 5.33 -1.17
N ASP A 209 4.05 4.86 -0.96
CA ASP A 209 5.01 4.55 -2.02
C ASP A 209 5.68 3.18 -1.85
N THR A 210 5.34 2.45 -0.79
CA THR A 210 6.05 1.23 -0.40
C THR A 210 5.05 0.14 -0.06
N LEU A 211 5.24 -1.05 -0.63
CA LEU A 211 4.52 -2.28 -0.30
C LEU A 211 5.42 -3.16 0.56
N GLY A 212 4.91 -3.59 1.71
CA GLY A 212 5.54 -4.61 2.56
C GLY A 212 4.64 -5.83 2.73
N ILE A 213 5.22 -7.03 2.64
CA ILE A 213 4.53 -8.31 2.85
C ILE A 213 5.31 -9.12 3.88
N PHE A 214 4.64 -9.55 4.95
CA PHE A 214 5.27 -10.22 6.09
C PHE A 214 4.40 -11.36 6.65
N GLY A 215 5.02 -12.26 7.41
CA GLY A 215 4.34 -13.34 8.12
C GLY A 215 4.13 -14.61 7.28
N ASP A 216 3.12 -15.39 7.65
CA ASP A 216 2.91 -16.75 7.16
C ASP A 216 2.20 -16.77 5.79
N ILE A 217 2.96 -16.54 4.72
CA ILE A 217 2.46 -16.45 3.35
C ILE A 217 3.53 -16.93 2.37
N SER A 218 3.12 -17.68 1.34
CA SER A 218 3.94 -17.93 0.15
C SER A 218 3.45 -17.03 -0.98
N VAL A 219 4.33 -16.21 -1.54
CA VAL A 219 3.99 -15.26 -2.62
C VAL A 219 4.44 -15.82 -3.96
N GLN A 220 3.52 -15.93 -4.91
CA GLN A 220 3.79 -16.37 -6.27
C GLN A 220 3.99 -15.17 -7.20
N ALA A 221 3.15 -14.15 -7.07
CA ALA A 221 3.27 -12.95 -7.89
C ALA A 221 2.74 -11.70 -7.17
N VAL A 222 3.38 -10.57 -7.43
CA VAL A 222 2.90 -9.23 -7.10
C VAL A 222 2.83 -8.43 -8.39
N GLY A 223 1.66 -7.87 -8.71
CA GLY A 223 1.43 -7.06 -9.90
C GLY A 223 0.92 -5.67 -9.56
N PHE A 224 1.26 -4.68 -10.40
CA PHE A 224 0.84 -3.30 -10.27
C PHE A 224 0.19 -2.86 -11.57
N LEU A 225 -1.05 -2.37 -11.51
CA LEU A 225 -1.85 -2.02 -12.68
C LEU A 225 -2.43 -0.62 -12.49
N ASN A 226 -2.41 0.19 -13.55
CA ASN A 226 -3.09 1.48 -13.58
C ASN A 226 -4.39 1.31 -14.38
N ILE A 227 -5.53 1.46 -13.72
CA ILE A 227 -6.83 1.42 -14.39
C ILE A 227 -7.27 2.85 -14.66
N SER A 228 -7.16 3.28 -15.91
CA SER A 228 -7.77 4.52 -16.38
C SER A 228 -9.27 4.28 -16.51
N PHE A 229 -10.05 4.76 -15.55
CA PHE A 229 -11.49 4.93 -15.78
C PHE A 229 -11.65 6.13 -16.72
N HIS A 230 -11.75 5.87 -18.02
CA HIS A 230 -12.26 6.86 -18.95
C HIS A 230 -13.74 7.07 -18.60
N THR A 231 -14.02 8.07 -17.77
CA THR A 231 -15.33 8.70 -17.80
C THR A 231 -15.36 9.47 -19.11
N GLU A 232 -15.98 8.90 -20.13
CA GLU A 232 -16.39 9.67 -21.30
C GLU A 232 -17.17 10.90 -20.78
N PRO A 233 -16.75 12.13 -21.09
CA PRO A 233 -17.53 13.29 -20.69
C PRO A 233 -18.87 13.22 -21.42
N GLU A 234 -19.97 13.18 -20.66
CA GLU A 234 -21.30 13.35 -21.22
C GLU A 234 -21.36 14.67 -22.00
N GLY A 235 -21.49 14.58 -23.31
CA GLY A 235 -22.06 15.64 -24.14
C GLY A 235 -21.12 16.78 -24.54
N GLN A 236 -20.02 16.49 -25.25
CA GLN A 236 -19.55 17.43 -26.29
C GLN A 236 -20.11 16.97 -27.64
N GLY A 237 -21.16 17.64 -28.11
CA GLY A 237 -21.69 17.42 -29.46
C GLY A 237 -20.59 17.62 -30.51
N CYS A 238 -20.42 16.62 -31.38
CA CYS A 238 -19.50 16.67 -32.51
C CYS A 238 -19.83 17.88 -33.41
N PRO A 239 -18.87 18.77 -33.73
CA PRO A 239 -19.13 19.86 -34.66
C PRO A 239 -18.62 19.51 -36.06
N HIS A 240 -19.05 18.40 -36.66
CA HIS A 240 -18.79 18.16 -38.09
C HIS A 240 -19.98 17.47 -38.75
N THR A 241 -20.82 18.30 -39.36
CA THR A 241 -21.70 17.92 -40.46
C THR A 241 -20.87 17.33 -41.59
N CYS A 242 -21.11 16.06 -41.91
CA CYS A 242 -20.88 15.55 -43.26
C CYS A 242 -22.24 15.19 -43.86
N ASP A 243 -22.71 16.09 -44.73
CA ASP A 243 -23.86 15.85 -45.60
C ASP A 243 -23.50 14.80 -46.65
N ALA A 244 -24.32 13.77 -46.75
CA ALA A 244 -24.42 12.93 -47.94
C ALA A 244 -25.90 12.54 -48.15
N GLN A 245 -26.56 13.41 -48.91
CA GLN A 245 -27.62 13.12 -49.90
C GLN A 245 -28.54 11.91 -49.64
N GLY A 246 -29.77 12.23 -49.22
CA GLY A 246 -30.96 11.90 -50.01
C GLY A 246 -31.65 10.58 -49.70
N LEU A 247 -32.66 10.60 -48.83
CA LEU A 247 -34.03 10.22 -49.20
C LEU A 247 -35.01 10.54 -48.07
N LEU A 248 -36.00 11.36 -48.43
CA LEU A 248 -37.17 11.71 -47.64
C LEU A 248 -38.04 10.46 -47.44
N HIS A 249 -38.41 10.18 -46.18
CA HIS A 249 -39.82 9.91 -45.83
C HIS A 249 -40.06 10.09 -44.31
N ARG A 250 -40.82 11.14 -43.99
CA ARG A 250 -41.71 11.22 -42.83
C ARG A 250 -43.11 10.77 -43.28
N PRO A 251 -44.10 10.64 -42.37
CA PRO A 251 -44.12 9.95 -41.08
C PRO A 251 -45.36 8.99 -41.04
N ASN A 252 -45.61 8.24 -39.96
CA ASN A 252 -46.82 8.37 -39.12
C ASN A 252 -47.00 7.17 -38.16
N ALA A 253 -47.71 7.46 -37.07
CA ALA A 253 -48.39 6.58 -36.12
C ALA A 253 -47.45 5.68 -35.27
N GLY A 254 -47.24 5.95 -33.99
CA GLY A 254 -48.28 6.24 -33.00
C GLY A 254 -48.66 4.92 -32.34
N LEU A 255 -48.36 4.82 -31.04
CA LEU A 255 -49.15 4.16 -29.99
C LEU A 255 -48.22 4.10 -28.76
N GLY A 256 -48.44 5.04 -27.85
CA GLY A 256 -47.93 4.91 -26.49
C GLY A 256 -48.73 3.86 -25.74
N LEU A 257 -48.06 3.04 -24.95
CA LEU A 257 -48.63 2.41 -23.78
C LEU A 257 -47.56 2.40 -22.67
N SER A 258 -47.82 3.26 -21.68
CA SER A 258 -47.24 3.18 -20.35
C SER A 258 -47.87 2.01 -19.61
N LEU A 259 -47.07 1.09 -19.07
CA LEU A 259 -47.48 0.22 -17.97
C LEU A 259 -46.33 0.11 -16.97
N GLY A 260 -46.64 0.50 -15.74
CA GLY A 260 -45.80 0.31 -14.56
C GLY A 260 -45.79 -1.15 -14.08
N PRO A 261 -45.10 -1.42 -12.96
CA PRO A 261 -44.58 -2.74 -12.63
C PRO A 261 -45.53 -3.50 -11.70
N GLN A 262 -45.80 -4.78 -11.96
CA GLN A 262 -46.23 -5.76 -10.94
C GLN A 262 -45.74 -7.18 -11.26
N ASP A 263 -45.38 -7.84 -10.17
CA ASP A 263 -45.40 -9.29 -9.89
C ASP A 263 -44.27 -10.23 -10.33
N THR A 264 -43.48 -10.57 -9.30
CA THR A 264 -43.12 -11.92 -8.84
C THR A 264 -43.23 -13.07 -9.83
N ASP A 265 -42.10 -13.73 -10.09
CA ASP A 265 -42.08 -15.19 -10.15
C ASP A 265 -40.73 -15.77 -9.71
N LEU A 266 -40.81 -16.71 -8.78
CA LEU A 266 -39.75 -17.56 -8.28
C LEU A 266 -39.37 -18.57 -9.37
N ILE A 267 -38.12 -18.55 -9.83
CA ILE A 267 -37.56 -19.65 -10.62
C ILE A 267 -36.42 -20.28 -9.82
N ALA A 268 -36.69 -21.48 -9.32
CA ALA A 268 -35.72 -22.39 -8.73
C ALA A 268 -34.74 -22.88 -9.81
N LEU A 269 -33.43 -22.81 -9.52
CA LEU A 269 -32.38 -23.38 -10.36
C LEU A 269 -32.18 -24.87 -10.02
N PRO A 270 -31.95 -25.75 -11.02
CA PRO A 270 -31.78 -27.19 -10.78
C PRO A 270 -30.40 -27.52 -10.21
N LEU A 271 -30.38 -28.42 -9.22
CA LEU A 271 -29.17 -29.00 -8.60
C LEU A 271 -28.43 -29.95 -9.57
N PRO A 272 -27.09 -30.03 -9.52
CA PRO A 272 -26.32 -31.00 -10.31
C PRO A 272 -26.42 -32.42 -9.73
N PRO A 273 -26.32 -33.47 -10.58
CA PRO A 273 -26.40 -34.86 -10.14
C PRO A 273 -25.14 -35.32 -9.38
N PRO A 274 -25.27 -36.32 -8.48
CA PRO A 274 -24.16 -36.83 -7.67
C PRO A 274 -23.16 -37.63 -8.51
N ALA A 275 -21.87 -37.38 -8.29
CA ALA A 275 -20.81 -38.24 -8.81
C ALA A 275 -20.83 -39.59 -8.10
N ILE A 276 -20.74 -40.64 -8.92
CA ILE A 276 -20.74 -42.05 -8.56
C ILE A 276 -19.36 -42.44 -7.97
N LEU A 277 -19.45 -43.28 -6.93
CA LEU A 277 -18.44 -44.05 -6.17
C LEU A 277 -16.99 -44.08 -6.68
#